data_AF-A0A9D5Q635-F1
#
_entry.id   AF-A0A9D5Q635-F1
#
_cell.length_a   1.000
_cell.length_b   1.000
_cell.length_c   1.000
_cell.angle_alpha   90.00
_cell.angle_beta   90.00
_cell.angle_gamma   90.00
#
_symmetry.space_group_name_H-M   'P 1'
#
loop_
_entity.id
_entity.type
_entity.pdbx_description
1 polymer ?
#
loop_
_entity_poly.entity_id
_entity_poly.type
_entity_poly.pdbx_seq_one_letter_code
_entity_poly.pdbx_strand_id
1 'polypeptide(L)'
;MSMIKIFADIDLHDFLQDKLERLKKEIHNADDNYILNANETQYIGYLVGIFSLDILTFDFDNVFITPEEREIPGELFPDREFDFELRQGQRYTKDVISYHIPFEGPRELLRYIPGTRILWTISVIVEHHS
;
A
#
# COMPACT_ATOMS: atom_id res chain seq x y z
N MET A 1 13.02 -5.69 -2.65
CA MET A 1 11.95 -5.43 -3.63
C MET A 1 10.88 -6.49 -3.47
N SER A 2 9.62 -6.10 -3.38
CA SER A 2 8.49 -7.04 -3.33
C SER A 2 7.47 -6.67 -4.40
N MET A 3 7.02 -7.64 -5.19
CA MET A 3 5.92 -7.45 -6.13
C MET A 3 4.59 -7.61 -5.39
N ILE A 4 3.72 -6.61 -5.50
CA ILE A 4 2.37 -6.64 -4.90
C ILE A 4 1.33 -6.21 -5.92
N LYS A 5 0.09 -6.67 -5.76
CA LYS A 5 -1.06 -6.01 -6.40
C LYS A 5 -1.46 -4.82 -5.55
N ILE A 6 -1.30 -3.62 -6.10
CA ILE A 6 -1.61 -2.40 -5.36
C ILE A 6 -3.12 -2.28 -5.15
N PHE A 7 -3.54 -1.93 -3.93
CA PHE A 7 -4.95 -1.69 -3.55
C PHE A 7 -5.91 -2.85 -3.84
N ALA A 8 -5.49 -4.09 -3.57
CA ALA A 8 -6.23 -5.29 -4.01
C ALA A 8 -6.50 -6.34 -2.93
N ASP A 9 -5.87 -6.25 -1.75
CA ASP A 9 -5.83 -7.39 -0.83
C ASP A 9 -6.89 -7.32 0.26
N ILE A 10 -7.00 -6.19 0.96
CA ILE A 10 -7.82 -6.04 2.18
C ILE A 10 -8.70 -4.81 2.04
N ASP A 11 -9.96 -4.87 2.45
CA ASP A 11 -10.81 -3.67 2.43
C ASP A 11 -10.32 -2.65 3.48
N LEU A 12 -10.05 -1.41 3.05
CA LEU A 12 -9.65 -0.34 3.96
C LEU A 12 -10.74 -0.09 5.02
N HIS A 13 -12.01 -0.26 4.65
CA HIS A 13 -13.13 -0.07 5.55
C HIS A 13 -13.05 -1.03 6.74
N ASP A 14 -12.81 -2.32 6.48
CA ASP A 14 -12.73 -3.34 7.54
C ASP A 14 -11.57 -3.07 8.50
N PHE A 15 -10.43 -2.64 7.96
CA PHE A 15 -9.27 -2.26 8.77
C PHE A 15 -9.55 -1.04 9.66
N LEU A 16 -10.17 0.00 9.12
CA LEU A 16 -10.55 1.19 9.89
C LEU A 16 -11.60 0.85 10.95
N GLN A 17 -12.54 -0.03 10.62
CA GLN A 17 -13.58 -0.49 11.54
C GLN A 17 -13.00 -1.30 12.70
N ASP A 18 -12.10 -2.26 12.44
CA ASP A 18 -11.40 -3.00 13.51
C ASP A 18 -10.64 -2.06 14.44
N LYS A 19 -9.90 -1.10 13.86
CA LYS A 19 -9.15 -0.11 14.62
C LYS A 19 -10.06 0.75 15.51
N LEU A 20 -11.22 1.15 14.99
CA LEU A 20 -12.24 1.90 15.73
C LEU A 20 -12.83 1.07 16.89
N GLU A 21 -13.16 -0.20 16.66
CA GLU A 21 -13.70 -1.06 17.71
C GLU A 21 -12.68 -1.34 18.81
N ARG A 22 -11.40 -1.49 18.45
CA ARG A 22 -10.30 -1.58 19.43
C ARG A 22 -10.15 -0.32 20.27
N LEU A 23 -10.27 0.87 19.66
CA LEU A 23 -10.27 2.14 20.37
C LEU A 23 -11.42 2.21 21.38
N LYS A 24 -12.65 1.88 20.96
CA LYS A 24 -13.82 1.85 21.87
C LYS A 24 -13.60 0.89 23.02
N LYS A 25 -13.08 -0.31 22.75
CA LYS A 25 -12.80 -1.31 23.77
C LYS A 25 -11.75 -0.83 24.78
N GLU A 26 -10.71 -0.16 24.31
CA GLU A 26 -9.69 0.45 25.18
C GLU A 26 -10.32 1.51 26.10
N ILE A 27 -11.15 2.40 25.55
CA ILE A 27 -11.89 3.41 26.31
C ILE A 27 -12.80 2.77 27.37
N HIS A 28 -13.54 1.71 27.01
CA HIS A 28 -14.47 1.05 27.93
C HIS A 28 -13.80 0.21 29.01
N ASN A 29 -12.59 -0.30 28.76
CA ASN A 29 -11.84 -1.11 29.72
C ASN A 29 -10.94 -0.27 30.64
N ALA A 30 -10.79 1.03 30.38
CA ALA A 30 -10.02 1.91 31.22
C ALA A 30 -10.68 2.03 32.60
N ASP A 31 -9.86 1.93 33.66
CA ASP A 31 -10.33 2.00 35.05
C ASP A 31 -10.93 3.40 35.33
N ASP A 32 -12.16 3.44 35.83
CA ASP A 32 -12.86 4.69 36.19
C ASP A 32 -12.00 5.57 37.11
N ASN A 33 -11.19 4.96 37.99
CA ASN A 33 -10.30 5.70 38.90
C ASN A 33 -9.11 6.34 38.18
N TYR A 34 -8.64 5.79 37.06
CA TYR A 34 -7.56 6.36 36.24
C TYR A 34 -8.06 7.59 35.46
N ILE A 35 -9.31 7.55 35.00
CA ILE A 35 -9.95 8.67 34.29
C ILE A 35 -10.31 9.81 35.27
N LEU A 36 -10.78 9.48 36.48
CA LEU A 36 -11.20 10.47 37.49
C LEU A 36 -10.03 11.21 38.17
N ASN A 37 -8.83 10.62 38.26
CA ASN A 37 -7.73 11.14 39.07
C ASN A 37 -6.60 11.85 38.28
N ALA A 38 -6.98 12.72 37.34
CA ALA A 38 -6.15 13.87 36.91
C ALA A 38 -5.21 13.73 35.71
N ASN A 39 -5.53 12.96 34.66
CA ASN A 39 -4.84 13.18 33.38
C ASN A 39 -5.57 12.82 32.08
N GLU A 40 -6.78 13.37 31.92
CA GLU A 40 -7.54 13.29 30.67
C GLU A 40 -6.68 13.62 29.44
N THR A 41 -5.84 14.67 29.50
CA THR A 41 -4.96 15.07 28.39
C THR A 41 -3.90 14.02 28.06
N GLN A 42 -3.24 13.41 29.05
CA GLN A 42 -2.27 12.33 28.79
C GLN A 42 -2.95 11.09 28.22
N TYR A 43 -4.15 10.76 28.70
CA TYR A 43 -4.89 9.61 28.20
C TYR A 43 -5.36 9.82 26.75
N ILE A 44 -5.88 11.00 26.42
CA ILE A 44 -6.18 11.37 25.03
C ILE A 44 -4.91 11.28 24.18
N GLY A 45 -3.78 11.82 24.65
CA GLY A 45 -2.51 11.75 23.93
C GLY A 45 -2.04 10.32 23.66
N TYR A 46 -2.19 9.41 24.64
CA TYR A 46 -1.93 7.98 24.48
C TYR A 46 -2.82 7.35 23.41
N LEU A 47 -4.14 7.58 23.47
CA LEU A 47 -5.08 7.04 22.49
C LEU A 47 -4.80 7.58 21.09
N VAL A 48 -4.57 8.88 20.95
CA VAL A 48 -4.19 9.49 19.66
C VAL A 48 -2.89 8.87 19.15
N GLY A 49 -1.87 8.71 20.00
CA GLY A 49 -0.60 8.11 19.58
C GLY A 49 -0.72 6.68 19.05
N ILE A 50 -1.60 5.86 19.63
CA ILE A 50 -1.80 4.46 19.21
C ILE A 50 -2.74 4.35 18.01
N PHE A 51 -3.82 5.13 18.01
CA PHE A 51 -4.91 4.96 17.06
C PHE A 51 -4.84 5.90 15.85
N SER A 52 -3.92 6.87 15.84
CA SER A 52 -3.64 7.67 14.64
C SER A 52 -3.15 6.81 13.47
N LEU A 53 -3.46 7.25 12.26
CA LEU A 53 -3.01 6.62 11.03
C LEU A 53 -2.18 7.63 10.25
N ASP A 54 -0.97 7.24 9.87
CA ASP A 54 -0.20 8.02 8.91
C ASP A 54 -0.82 7.88 7.52
N ILE A 55 -0.75 8.96 6.75
CA ILE A 55 -1.34 9.03 5.42
C ILE A 55 -0.31 8.55 4.40
N LEU A 56 -0.76 7.73 3.46
CA LEU A 56 0.02 7.40 2.26
C LEU A 56 -0.01 8.60 1.31
N THR A 57 1.15 9.20 1.07
CA THR A 57 1.30 10.35 0.17
C THR A 57 2.24 9.99 -0.97
N PHE A 58 1.79 10.17 -2.21
CA PHE A 58 2.62 9.98 -3.39
C PHE A 58 3.26 11.29 -3.80
N ASP A 59 4.56 11.23 -4.08
CA ASP A 59 5.30 12.35 -4.62
C ASP A 59 5.37 12.21 -6.15
N PHE A 60 4.39 12.82 -6.82
CA PHE A 60 4.32 12.81 -8.27
C PHE A 60 5.26 13.84 -8.93
N ASP A 61 5.85 14.75 -8.14
CA ASP A 61 6.76 15.78 -8.65
C ASP A 61 8.19 15.22 -8.80
N ASN A 62 8.57 14.25 -7.96
CA ASN A 62 9.90 13.61 -7.99
C ASN A 62 9.90 12.21 -8.63
N VAL A 63 9.01 11.96 -9.60
CA VAL A 63 9.01 10.73 -10.39
C VAL A 63 10.26 10.66 -11.28
N PHE A 64 10.89 9.49 -11.33
CA PHE A 64 12.05 9.27 -12.20
C PHE A 64 11.92 7.97 -12.98
N ILE A 65 12.73 7.86 -14.03
CA ILE A 65 12.68 6.75 -15.00
C ILE A 65 14.02 6.04 -15.03
N THR A 66 13.98 4.70 -14.99
CA THR A 66 15.15 3.86 -15.20
C THR A 66 14.96 3.03 -16.46
N PRO A 67 15.68 3.34 -17.55
CA PRO A 67 15.76 2.47 -18.72
C PRO A 67 16.78 1.35 -18.46
N GLU A 68 16.41 0.11 -18.74
CA GLU A 68 17.31 -1.03 -18.64
C GLU A 68 16.97 -2.12 -19.65
N GLU A 69 17.99 -2.88 -20.05
CA GLU A 69 17.80 -4.11 -20.82
C GLU A 69 17.48 -5.26 -19.85
N ARG A 70 16.30 -5.88 -19.99
CA ARG A 70 15.82 -6.92 -19.08
C ARG A 70 15.22 -8.10 -19.84
N GLU A 71 15.47 -9.31 -19.36
CA GLU A 71 14.73 -10.50 -19.79
C GLU A 71 13.32 -10.53 -19.19
N ILE A 72 12.31 -10.21 -20.00
CA ILE A 72 10.91 -10.24 -19.59
C ILE A 72 10.21 -11.51 -20.07
N PRO A 73 9.28 -12.06 -19.27
CA PRO A 73 8.44 -13.18 -19.70
C PRO A 73 7.49 -12.76 -20.85
N GLY A 74 7.21 -13.67 -21.77
CA GLY A 74 6.32 -13.46 -22.91
C GLY A 74 4.91 -12.99 -22.53
N GLU A 75 4.46 -13.29 -21.32
CA GLU A 75 3.15 -12.93 -20.78
C GLU A 75 2.99 -11.42 -20.49
N LEU A 76 4.09 -10.64 -20.49
CA LEU A 76 4.02 -9.18 -20.37
C LEU A 76 3.80 -8.48 -21.72
N PHE A 77 3.86 -9.21 -22.84
CA PHE A 77 3.58 -8.64 -24.15
C PHE A 77 2.06 -8.52 -24.37
N PRO A 78 1.58 -7.49 -25.11
CA PRO A 78 0.17 -7.34 -25.41
C PRO A 78 -0.38 -8.54 -26.20
N ASP A 79 -1.45 -9.17 -25.70
CA ASP A 79 -2.05 -10.41 -26.22
C ASP A 79 -2.49 -10.39 -27.70
N ARG A 80 -2.49 -9.23 -28.39
CA ARG A 80 -3.31 -9.06 -29.60
C ARG A 80 -2.64 -8.51 -30.86
N GLU A 81 -1.39 -8.05 -30.85
CA GLU A 81 -0.87 -7.38 -32.06
C GLU A 81 0.56 -7.70 -32.51
N PHE A 82 1.39 -8.39 -31.72
CA PHE A 82 2.79 -8.59 -32.09
C PHE A 82 3.26 -10.01 -31.77
N ASP A 83 3.57 -10.77 -32.82
CA ASP A 83 4.22 -12.09 -32.84
C ASP A 83 3.40 -13.35 -32.50
N PHE A 84 3.09 -14.11 -33.56
CA PHE A 84 2.74 -15.53 -33.50
C PHE A 84 3.87 -16.41 -32.91
N GLU A 85 5.06 -15.84 -32.69
CA GLU A 85 6.25 -16.53 -32.17
C GLU A 85 6.41 -16.42 -30.65
N LEU A 86 5.61 -15.58 -29.97
CA LEU A 86 5.65 -15.45 -28.52
C LEU A 86 5.11 -16.74 -27.86
N ARG A 87 6.02 -17.65 -27.51
CA ARG A 87 5.66 -18.87 -26.78
C ARG A 87 5.49 -18.56 -25.30
N GLN A 88 4.39 -19.03 -24.72
CA GLN A 88 4.20 -19.00 -23.26
C GLN A 88 5.38 -19.67 -22.55
N GLY A 89 5.83 -19.05 -21.45
CA GLY A 89 6.97 -19.50 -20.66
C GLY A 89 8.36 -19.15 -21.23
N GLN A 90 8.46 -18.54 -22.41
CA GLN A 90 9.74 -18.01 -22.91
C GLN A 90 10.02 -16.60 -22.40
N ARG A 91 11.31 -16.28 -22.27
CA ARG A 91 11.81 -14.96 -21.87
C ARG A 91 12.47 -14.28 -23.07
N TYR A 92 12.28 -12.98 -23.17
CA TYR A 92 12.80 -12.16 -24.26
C TYR A 92 13.55 -10.97 -23.69
N THR A 93 14.75 -10.72 -24.21
CA THR A 93 15.51 -9.50 -23.89
C THR A 93 14.84 -8.30 -24.55
N LYS A 94 14.48 -7.30 -23.75
CA LYS A 94 13.87 -6.06 -24.22
C LYS A 94 14.36 -4.86 -23.43
N ASP A 95 14.34 -3.71 -24.08
CA ASP A 95 14.45 -2.43 -23.41
C ASP A 95 13.18 -2.17 -22.59
N VAL A 96 13.33 -2.09 -21.28
CA VAL A 96 12.26 -1.85 -20.32
C VAL A 96 12.43 -0.48 -19.70
N ILE A 97 11.35 0.29 -19.68
CA ILE A 97 11.28 1.60 -19.03
C ILE A 97 10.52 1.44 -17.72
N SER A 98 11.22 1.59 -16.60
CA SER A 98 10.61 1.54 -15.26
C SER A 98 10.31 2.96 -14.77
N TYR A 99 9.07 3.21 -14.35
CA TYR A 99 8.66 4.46 -13.70
C TYR A 99 8.69 4.28 -12.18
N HIS A 100 9.47 5.09 -11.49
CA HIS A 100 9.60 5.07 -10.04
C HIS A 100 8.80 6.22 -9.45
N ILE A 101 7.81 5.92 -8.63
CA ILE A 101 6.94 6.89 -7.95
C ILE A 101 7.27 6.83 -6.46
N PRO A 102 7.98 7.83 -5.91
CA PRO A 102 8.24 7.89 -4.49
C PRO A 102 6.94 8.07 -3.70
N PHE A 103 6.91 7.52 -2.49
CA PHE A 103 5.80 7.68 -1.58
C PHE A 103 6.28 7.73 -0.14
N GLU A 104 5.51 8.39 0.71
CA GLU A 104 5.70 8.47 2.15
C GLU A 104 4.51 7.83 2.87
N GLY A 105 4.76 7.34 4.09
CA GLY A 105 3.77 6.72 4.94
C GLY A 105 3.82 5.18 4.94
N PRO A 106 2.84 4.52 5.58
CA PRO A 106 2.90 3.08 5.82
C PRO A 106 2.70 2.30 4.54
N ARG A 107 3.68 1.48 4.18
CA ARG A 107 3.62 0.60 3.00
C ARG A 107 2.46 -0.39 3.03
N GLU A 108 1.95 -0.74 4.21
CA GLU A 108 0.77 -1.61 4.32
C GLU A 108 -0.44 -0.97 3.65
N LEU A 109 -0.49 0.38 3.59
CA LEU A 109 -1.54 1.12 2.92
C LEU A 109 -1.63 0.86 1.42
N LEU A 110 -0.53 0.47 0.78
CA LEU A 110 -0.52 0.07 -0.63
C LEU A 110 -1.31 -1.21 -0.90
N ARG A 111 -1.70 -1.97 0.12
CA ARG A 111 -2.44 -3.23 -0.02
C ARG A 111 -3.95 -3.07 0.20
N TYR A 112 -4.38 -1.98 0.86
CA TYR A 112 -5.80 -1.80 1.17
C TYR A 112 -6.59 -1.27 -0.03
N ILE A 113 -7.73 -1.88 -0.30
CA ILE A 113 -8.69 -1.45 -1.31
C ILE A 113 -9.35 -0.17 -0.80
N PRO A 114 -9.29 0.95 -1.54
CA PRO A 114 -9.94 2.18 -1.16
C PRO A 114 -11.46 2.02 -1.15
N GLY A 115 -12.16 2.77 -0.29
CA GLY A 115 -13.62 2.70 -0.17
C GLY A 115 -14.36 3.00 -1.48
N THR A 116 -13.79 3.84 -2.34
CA THR A 116 -14.17 3.93 -3.75
C THR A 116 -13.48 2.83 -4.53
N ARG A 117 -14.17 1.72 -4.75
CA ARG A 117 -13.61 0.56 -5.45
C ARG A 117 -13.14 0.93 -6.85
N ILE A 118 -11.85 0.75 -7.10
CA ILE A 118 -11.29 0.70 -8.45
C ILE A 118 -11.40 -0.76 -8.90
N LEU A 119 -12.08 -1.01 -10.03
CA LEU A 119 -12.32 -2.37 -10.53
C LEU A 119 -11.06 -3.03 -11.11
N TRP A 120 -9.98 -2.27 -11.29
CA TRP A 120 -8.72 -2.75 -11.84
C TRP A 120 -7.56 -2.42 -10.90
N THR A 121 -6.63 -3.37 -10.79
CA THR A 121 -5.39 -3.27 -10.02
C THR A 121 -4.23 -3.71 -10.92
N ILE A 122 -3.03 -3.25 -10.62
CA ILE A 122 -1.81 -3.62 -11.32
C ILE A 122 -0.79 -4.20 -10.33
N SER A 123 0.07 -5.07 -10.86
CA SER A 123 1.24 -5.52 -10.13
C SER A 123 2.31 -4.43 -10.17
N VAL A 124 2.78 -3.99 -9.01
CA VAL A 124 3.86 -3.02 -8.86
C VAL A 124 5.01 -3.62 -8.06
N ILE A 125 6.22 -3.11 -8.29
CA ILE A 125 7.39 -3.46 -7.48
C ILE A 125 7.57 -2.36 -6.44
N VAL A 126 7.56 -2.75 -5.17
CA VAL A 126 7.88 -1.84 -4.05
C VAL A 126 9.36 -1.97 -3.75
N GLU A 127 10.06 -0.83 -3.88
CA GLU A 127 11.49 -0.70 -3.64
C GLU A 127 11.76 -0.21 -2.21
N HIS A 128 12.92 -0.55 -1.67
CA HIS A 128 13.37 -0.06 -0.38
C HIS A 128 14.52 0.91 -0.60
N HIS A 129 14.27 2.21 -0.44
CA HIS A 129 15.36 3.16 -0.24
C HIS A 129 15.72 3.14 1.25
N SER A 130 16.98 2.76 1.54
CA SER A 130 17.57 2.77 2.89
C SER A 130 18.18 4.13 3.19
#